data_AF-A0A3Q9SAC8-F1
#
_entry.id   AF-A0A3Q9SAC8-F1
#
_cell.length_a   1.000
_cell.length_b   1.000
_cell.length_c   1.000
_cell.angle_alpha   90.00
_cell.angle_beta   90.00
_cell.angle_gamma   90.00
#
_symmetry.space_group_name_H-M   'P 1'
#
loop_
_entity.id
_entity.type
_entity.pdbx_description
1 polymer ?
#
loop_
_entity_poly.entity_id
_entity_poly.type
_entity_poly.pdbx_seq_one_letter_code
_entity_poly.pdbx_strand_id
1 'polypeptide(L)'
;MNSIYEIYYIGISDFLDRIRRKSTFIITLLMMYISYLFFPQNNSSIYYTLNYSFGEYFYRGIYNSVWLGWVSTIAFISVVTLIGFYFVRNSIKREKELLIGEITASIGTKSWIFIFGKAFGNLLFLLVQMFVVIIITIIMQFVRGESYYLQPIKLLTPFLILAVPACFITAVIAIIFEVIPFLRNSFGNIAYFFTWSGIFIYSITNRTFILADVFGINTISKIILEQLKHSFKEFSSVDSFSLGTSGPLHNNIKTFIMDKVTIGLNILLGRLFWIFIGILLLFLASMFFKRTSLIRTKASANVNSLVKEKEYTSFKRTVLSEIFENKTYSNNLSILKSNLKIILAYPNLYWYAVLIFCFIGVFFSEGDNLNKLLIPVIWILPILIWSKLGTIQMDFNMESYLLTYKNYRNAELLNSATAGILFTILINTSVIIKFLLMHNFLRAAYILMGIFFVNSLGIFIGNFARSSTAFEITYIILWYVGILNGLTNLDFLGITSKAANCHIPIIFLAIGAFLIAASMVIKNSRIRSY
;
A
#
# COMPACT_ATOMS: atom_id res chain seq x y z
N MET A 1 -23.35 10.36 29.46
CA MET A 1 -23.93 10.07 28.13
C MET A 1 -23.91 8.56 27.92
N ASN A 2 -24.82 8.01 27.11
CA ASN A 2 -24.81 6.56 26.84
C ASN A 2 -23.56 6.21 26.02
N SER A 3 -22.78 5.20 26.41
CA SER A 3 -21.51 4.83 25.75
C SER A 3 -21.65 4.63 24.23
N ILE A 4 -22.83 4.20 23.78
CA ILE A 4 -23.17 4.02 22.36
C ILE A 4 -23.18 5.35 21.59
N TYR A 5 -23.72 6.42 22.19
CA TYR A 5 -23.71 7.75 21.56
C TYR A 5 -22.29 8.28 21.43
N GLU A 6 -21.43 8.07 22.43
CA GLU A 6 -20.03 8.48 22.37
C GLU A 6 -19.27 7.77 21.23
N ILE A 7 -19.46 6.45 21.08
CA ILE A 7 -18.91 5.67 19.95
C ILE A 7 -19.38 6.24 18.61
N TYR A 8 -20.68 6.51 18.49
CA TYR A 8 -21.29 7.04 17.27
C TYR A 8 -20.70 8.40 16.87
N TYR A 9 -20.61 9.35 17.80
CA TYR A 9 -20.06 10.68 17.51
C TYR A 9 -18.56 10.65 17.20
N ILE A 10 -17.77 9.84 17.90
CA ILE A 10 -16.34 9.66 17.60
C ILE A 10 -16.15 9.10 16.19
N GLY A 11 -16.94 8.07 15.84
CA GLY A 11 -16.84 7.43 14.54
C GLY A 11 -17.30 8.33 13.38
N ILE A 12 -18.41 9.05 13.56
CA ILE A 12 -18.88 10.00 12.54
C ILE A 12 -17.93 11.17 12.36
N SER A 13 -17.36 11.70 13.45
CA SER A 13 -16.37 12.76 13.34
C SER A 13 -15.17 12.31 12.50
N ASP A 14 -14.62 11.11 12.77
CA ASP A 14 -13.49 10.59 11.99
C ASP A 14 -13.86 10.34 10.52
N PHE A 15 -15.07 9.83 10.28
CA PHE A 15 -15.60 9.57 8.95
C PHE A 15 -15.79 10.86 8.13
N LEU A 16 -16.42 11.88 8.69
CA LEU A 16 -16.64 13.18 8.04
C LEU A 16 -15.30 13.88 7.76
N ASP A 17 -14.36 13.83 8.71
CA ASP A 17 -13.01 14.35 8.51
C ASP A 17 -12.27 13.65 7.38
N ARG A 18 -12.59 12.37 7.10
CA ARG A 18 -11.99 11.62 6.00
C ARG A 18 -12.65 11.95 4.67
N ILE A 19 -13.98 11.95 4.59
CA ILE A 19 -14.72 12.24 3.35
C ILE A 19 -14.40 13.62 2.78
N ARG A 20 -14.19 14.62 3.64
CA ARG A 20 -13.89 16.00 3.22
C ARG A 20 -12.49 16.19 2.62
N ARG A 21 -11.63 15.16 2.64
CA ARG A 21 -10.27 15.26 2.11
C ARG A 21 -10.23 15.04 0.61
N LYS A 22 -9.37 15.81 -0.06
CA LYS A 22 -9.04 15.61 -1.48
C LYS A 22 -8.54 14.19 -1.79
N SER A 23 -7.85 13.54 -0.84
CA SER A 23 -7.40 12.16 -0.99
C SER A 23 -8.56 11.18 -1.18
N THR A 24 -9.68 11.40 -0.50
CA THR A 24 -10.85 10.52 -0.60
C THR A 24 -11.44 10.54 -2.00
N PHE A 25 -11.48 11.70 -2.64
CA PHE A 25 -11.91 11.81 -4.03
C PHE A 25 -11.03 10.99 -5.00
N ILE A 26 -9.70 11.05 -4.82
CA ILE A 26 -8.75 10.24 -5.60
C ILE A 26 -8.98 8.75 -5.35
N ILE A 27 -9.18 8.35 -4.09
CA ILE A 27 -9.46 6.97 -3.70
C ILE A 27 -10.76 6.47 -4.36
N THR A 28 -11.83 7.27 -4.35
CA THR A 28 -13.10 6.90 -4.98
C THR A 28 -12.95 6.74 -6.48
N LEU A 29 -12.23 7.65 -7.16
CA LEU A 29 -11.97 7.54 -8.60
C LEU A 29 -11.16 6.29 -8.93
N LEU A 30 -10.16 5.97 -8.12
CA LEU A 30 -9.35 4.77 -8.28
C LEU A 30 -10.19 3.50 -8.08
N MET A 31 -11.08 3.47 -7.08
CA MET A 31 -12.01 2.35 -6.88
C MET A 31 -13.01 2.20 -8.04
N MET A 32 -13.51 3.31 -8.59
CA MET A 32 -14.36 3.28 -9.80
C MET A 32 -13.60 2.72 -11.00
N TYR A 33 -12.37 3.19 -11.23
CA TYR A 33 -11.53 2.73 -12.33
C TYR A 33 -11.18 1.24 -12.21
N ILE A 34 -10.77 0.80 -11.02
CA ILE A 34 -10.50 -0.62 -10.75
C ILE A 34 -11.76 -1.46 -10.98
N SER A 35 -12.92 -1.02 -10.47
CA SER A 35 -14.19 -1.70 -10.69
C SER A 35 -14.56 -1.80 -12.16
N TYR A 36 -14.26 -0.77 -12.97
CA TYR A 36 -14.47 -0.79 -14.41
C TYR A 36 -13.59 -1.85 -15.10
N LEU A 37 -12.32 -1.96 -14.73
CA LEU A 37 -11.38 -2.91 -15.32
C LEU A 37 -11.81 -4.38 -15.14
N PHE A 38 -12.51 -4.69 -14.05
CA PHE A 38 -13.01 -6.05 -13.77
C PHE A 38 -14.14 -6.52 -14.70
N PHE A 39 -14.75 -5.62 -15.48
CA PHE A 39 -15.82 -5.96 -16.42
C PHE A 39 -15.41 -5.70 -17.87
N PRO A 40 -14.49 -6.49 -18.45
CA PRO A 40 -14.06 -6.32 -19.83
C PRO A 40 -15.21 -6.46 -20.84
N GLN A 41 -15.09 -5.74 -21.97
CA GLN A 41 -15.94 -5.93 -23.16
C GLN A 41 -15.56 -7.19 -23.91
N ASN A 42 -16.48 -7.76 -24.70
CA ASN A 42 -16.28 -9.02 -25.43
C ASN A 42 -15.08 -9.01 -26.41
N ASN A 43 -14.54 -7.84 -26.78
CA ASN A 43 -13.38 -7.67 -27.67
C ASN A 43 -12.13 -7.05 -27.00
N SER A 44 -12.04 -6.99 -25.67
CA SER A 44 -10.88 -6.37 -25.02
C SER A 44 -9.64 -7.27 -25.07
N SER A 45 -8.48 -6.69 -25.38
CA SER A 45 -7.20 -7.40 -25.39
C SER A 45 -6.72 -7.85 -24.00
N ILE A 46 -7.30 -7.31 -22.92
CA ILE A 46 -6.93 -7.63 -21.55
C ILE A 46 -8.19 -7.91 -20.75
N TYR A 47 -8.32 -9.14 -20.30
CA TYR A 47 -9.42 -9.57 -19.43
C TYR A 47 -8.90 -9.69 -18.00
N TYR A 48 -9.37 -8.80 -17.13
CA TYR A 48 -9.19 -8.88 -15.68
C TYR A 48 -10.44 -9.55 -15.06
N THR A 49 -10.72 -10.80 -15.41
CA THR A 49 -11.85 -11.54 -14.85
C THR A 49 -11.43 -12.92 -14.36
N LEU A 50 -12.39 -13.70 -13.88
CA LEU A 50 -12.17 -15.07 -13.43
C LEU A 50 -11.66 -15.92 -14.60
N ASN A 51 -10.43 -16.42 -14.46
CA ASN A 51 -9.78 -17.24 -15.48
C ASN A 51 -10.14 -18.69 -15.27
N TYR A 52 -11.16 -19.13 -15.99
CA TYR A 52 -11.37 -20.54 -16.29
C TYR A 52 -11.07 -20.73 -17.78
N SER A 53 -9.78 -20.86 -18.09
CA SER A 53 -9.34 -21.30 -19.41
C SER A 53 -9.18 -22.82 -19.37
N PHE A 54 -9.95 -23.53 -20.18
CA PHE A 54 -9.73 -24.96 -20.40
C PHE A 54 -9.52 -25.18 -21.90
N GLY A 55 -8.33 -25.67 -22.27
CA GLY A 55 -7.89 -25.68 -23.66
C GLY A 55 -7.74 -24.25 -24.23
N GLU A 56 -8.24 -24.03 -25.45
CA GLU A 56 -8.23 -22.73 -26.13
C GLU A 56 -9.44 -21.83 -25.78
N TYR A 57 -10.37 -22.30 -24.93
CA TYR A 57 -11.63 -21.62 -24.63
C TYR A 57 -11.68 -21.03 -23.22
N PHE A 58 -12.39 -19.90 -23.11
CA PHE A 58 -12.57 -19.14 -21.90
C PHE A 58 -14.01 -19.16 -21.45
N TYR A 59 -14.21 -19.48 -20.18
CA TYR A 59 -15.53 -19.68 -19.62
C TYR A 59 -15.92 -18.48 -18.74
N ARG A 60 -17.03 -17.83 -19.08
CA ARG A 60 -17.53 -16.65 -18.36
C ARG A 60 -19.03 -16.73 -18.13
N GLY A 61 -19.53 -16.28 -16.98
CA GLY A 61 -20.97 -16.07 -16.84
C GLY A 61 -21.46 -14.92 -17.73
N ILE A 62 -22.69 -15.02 -18.21
CA ILE A 62 -23.41 -13.89 -18.81
C ILE A 62 -23.50 -12.78 -17.75
N TYR A 63 -23.35 -11.51 -18.15
CA TYR A 63 -23.44 -10.36 -17.26
C TYR A 63 -24.87 -10.09 -16.76
N ASN A 64 -25.43 -11.04 -16.01
CA ASN A 64 -26.66 -10.90 -15.24
C ASN A 64 -26.34 -10.42 -13.81
N SER A 65 -27.37 -10.01 -13.06
CA SER A 65 -27.20 -9.46 -11.70
C SER A 65 -26.56 -10.44 -10.71
N VAL A 66 -26.73 -11.75 -10.90
CA VAL A 66 -26.15 -12.78 -10.03
C VAL A 66 -24.65 -12.86 -10.24
N TRP A 67 -24.23 -13.12 -11.48
CA TRP A 67 -22.83 -13.25 -11.86
C TRP A 67 -22.05 -11.98 -11.53
N LEU A 68 -22.57 -10.81 -11.91
CA LEU A 68 -21.92 -9.53 -11.64
C LEU A 68 -21.75 -9.29 -10.14
N GLY A 69 -22.75 -9.59 -9.31
CA GLY A 69 -22.66 -9.44 -7.86
C GLY A 69 -21.54 -10.29 -7.25
N TRP A 70 -21.38 -11.55 -7.68
CA TRP A 70 -20.33 -12.42 -7.18
C TRP A 70 -18.92 -12.01 -7.66
N VAL A 71 -18.78 -11.68 -8.94
CA VAL A 71 -17.52 -11.20 -9.53
C VAL A 71 -17.10 -9.85 -8.95
N SER A 72 -18.03 -8.91 -8.80
CA SER A 72 -17.76 -7.61 -8.18
C SER A 72 -17.35 -7.77 -6.72
N THR A 73 -17.97 -8.71 -6.01
CA THR A 73 -17.67 -8.95 -4.59
C THR A 73 -16.27 -9.51 -4.40
N ILE A 74 -15.85 -10.51 -5.19
CA ILE A 74 -14.48 -11.06 -5.07
C ILE A 74 -13.41 -10.03 -5.47
N ALA A 75 -13.68 -9.25 -6.52
CA ALA A 75 -12.84 -8.14 -6.94
C ALA A 75 -12.72 -7.09 -5.82
N PHE A 76 -13.85 -6.66 -5.27
CA PHE A 76 -13.89 -5.69 -4.19
C PHE A 76 -13.17 -6.20 -2.94
N ILE A 77 -13.41 -7.43 -2.51
CA ILE A 77 -12.74 -8.03 -1.34
C ILE A 77 -11.23 -8.07 -1.55
N SER A 78 -10.77 -8.50 -2.73
CA SER A 78 -9.34 -8.58 -3.05
C SER A 78 -8.66 -7.20 -2.95
N VAL A 79 -9.34 -6.15 -3.43
CA VAL A 79 -8.81 -4.78 -3.42
C VAL A 79 -8.96 -4.12 -2.06
N VAL A 80 -10.13 -4.19 -1.42
CA VAL A 80 -10.42 -3.53 -0.14
C VAL A 80 -9.62 -4.14 1.00
N THR A 81 -9.36 -5.45 0.97
CA THR A 81 -8.57 -6.09 2.01
C THR A 81 -7.09 -5.76 1.90
N LEU A 82 -6.56 -5.43 0.72
CA LEU A 82 -5.18 -4.97 0.61
C LEU A 82 -5.08 -3.44 0.74
N ILE A 83 -5.76 -2.73 -0.16
CA ILE A 83 -5.63 -1.29 -0.32
C ILE A 83 -6.48 -0.54 0.71
N GLY A 84 -7.65 -1.07 1.06
CA GLY A 84 -8.57 -0.45 2.02
C GLY A 84 -7.95 -0.22 3.39
N PHE A 85 -7.10 -1.14 3.87
CA PHE A 85 -6.31 -0.96 5.09
C PHE A 85 -5.50 0.35 5.06
N TYR A 86 -4.77 0.61 3.98
CA TYR A 86 -3.99 1.83 3.85
C TYR A 86 -4.86 3.09 3.78
N PHE A 87 -6.07 2.98 3.23
CA PHE A 87 -7.01 4.09 3.17
C PHE A 87 -7.62 4.45 4.52
N VAL A 88 -7.85 3.47 5.40
CA VAL A 88 -8.45 3.71 6.72
C VAL A 88 -7.41 3.94 7.82
N ARG A 89 -6.17 3.49 7.60
CA ARG A 89 -5.06 3.70 8.52
C ARG A 89 -4.74 5.19 8.74
N ASN A 90 -4.05 5.45 9.84
CA ASN A 90 -3.59 6.75 10.37
C ASN A 90 -4.70 7.59 11.02
N SER A 91 -5.79 6.98 11.47
CA SER A 91 -6.87 7.68 12.20
C SER A 91 -6.37 8.29 13.52
N ILE A 92 -5.67 7.50 14.34
CA ILE A 92 -5.08 7.89 15.63
C ILE A 92 -3.78 8.67 15.40
N LYS A 93 -2.96 8.26 14.42
CA LYS A 93 -1.72 8.98 14.09
C LYS A 93 -1.99 10.43 13.71
N ARG A 94 -3.04 10.65 12.93
CA ARG A 94 -3.46 11.98 12.49
C ARG A 94 -3.92 12.89 13.63
N GLU A 95 -4.71 12.38 14.58
CA GLU A 95 -5.12 13.20 15.73
C GLU A 95 -3.91 13.68 16.55
N LYS A 96 -2.87 12.84 16.64
CA LYS A 96 -1.61 13.23 17.28
C LYS A 96 -0.86 14.30 16.49
N GLU A 97 -0.82 14.19 15.16
CA GLU A 97 -0.15 15.16 14.30
C GLU A 97 -0.85 16.52 14.29
N LEU A 98 -2.19 16.52 14.31
CA LEU A 98 -3.03 17.72 14.36
C LEU A 98 -3.16 18.32 15.76
N LEU A 99 -2.49 17.77 16.78
CA LEU A 99 -2.57 18.17 18.20
C LEU A 99 -3.97 18.07 18.84
N ILE A 100 -4.98 17.61 18.09
CA ILE A 100 -6.33 17.32 18.61
C ILE A 100 -6.27 16.23 19.67
N GLY A 101 -5.31 15.30 19.56
CA GLY A 101 -5.08 14.22 20.51
C GLY A 101 -4.86 14.69 21.96
N GLU A 102 -4.41 15.93 22.19
CA GLU A 102 -4.24 16.50 23.54
C GLU A 102 -5.59 16.85 24.17
N ILE A 103 -6.54 17.36 23.37
CA ILE A 103 -7.92 17.62 23.78
C ILE A 103 -8.65 16.28 24.00
N THR A 104 -8.50 15.34 23.06
CA THR A 104 -9.03 13.98 23.22
C THR A 104 -8.39 13.25 24.40
N ALA A 105 -7.22 13.68 24.86
CA ALA A 105 -6.55 13.16 26.06
C ALA A 105 -7.00 13.83 27.38
N SER A 106 -7.75 14.94 27.35
CA SER A 106 -8.27 15.62 28.55
C SER A 106 -9.73 15.26 28.90
N ILE A 107 -10.65 15.20 27.93
CA ILE A 107 -12.12 14.90 28.03
C ILE A 107 -12.61 13.70 28.92
N GLY A 108 -11.77 12.77 29.37
CA GLY A 108 -12.15 11.60 30.17
C GLY A 108 -12.68 10.35 29.43
N THR A 109 -12.67 10.28 28.10
CA THR A 109 -13.25 9.14 27.35
C THR A 109 -12.54 7.81 27.64
N LYS A 110 -13.30 6.72 27.87
CA LYS A 110 -12.75 5.37 28.07
C LYS A 110 -12.05 4.85 26.81
N SER A 111 -10.92 4.14 26.96
CA SER A 111 -10.12 3.61 25.84
C SER A 111 -10.92 2.77 24.84
N TRP A 112 -11.83 1.91 25.33
CA TRP A 112 -12.65 1.06 24.47
C TRP A 112 -13.67 1.87 23.66
N ILE A 113 -14.31 2.88 24.24
CA ILE A 113 -15.24 3.78 23.55
C ILE A 113 -14.53 4.48 22.39
N PHE A 114 -13.33 4.99 22.66
CA PHE A 114 -12.51 5.64 21.63
C PHE A 114 -12.13 4.68 20.49
N ILE A 115 -11.64 3.49 20.81
CA ILE A 115 -11.22 2.49 19.81
C ILE A 115 -12.38 1.96 18.98
N PHE A 116 -13.51 1.66 19.60
CA PHE A 116 -14.71 1.23 18.89
C PHE A 116 -15.24 2.36 17.99
N GLY A 117 -15.21 3.61 18.45
CA GLY A 117 -15.55 4.77 17.62
C GLY A 117 -14.66 4.90 16.39
N LYS A 118 -13.33 4.77 16.56
CA LYS A 118 -12.38 4.80 15.44
C LYS A 118 -12.57 3.64 14.46
N ALA A 119 -12.80 2.43 14.97
CA ALA A 119 -13.09 1.27 14.13
C ALA A 119 -14.39 1.47 13.34
N PHE A 120 -15.42 2.05 13.96
CA PHE A 120 -16.70 2.35 13.30
C PHE A 120 -16.55 3.39 12.19
N GLY A 121 -15.79 4.47 12.42
CA GLY A 121 -15.48 5.46 11.38
C GLY A 121 -14.74 4.85 10.17
N ASN A 122 -13.78 3.96 10.43
CA ASN A 122 -13.08 3.21 9.39
C ASN A 122 -14.01 2.27 8.61
N LEU A 123 -14.91 1.56 9.30
CA LEU A 123 -15.93 0.71 8.67
C LEU A 123 -16.83 1.53 7.74
N LEU A 124 -17.38 2.65 8.22
CA LEU A 124 -18.25 3.53 7.42
C LEU A 124 -17.55 3.99 6.14
N PHE A 125 -16.27 4.36 6.24
CA PHE A 125 -15.50 4.77 5.06
C PHE A 125 -15.39 3.65 4.01
N LEU A 126 -15.10 2.41 4.44
CA LEU A 126 -15.01 1.27 3.51
C LEU A 126 -16.37 0.89 2.92
N LEU A 127 -17.45 1.00 3.70
CA LEU A 127 -18.81 0.79 3.20
C LEU A 127 -19.21 1.81 2.13
N VAL A 128 -18.75 3.06 2.23
CA VAL A 128 -18.94 4.05 1.16
C VAL A 128 -18.20 3.63 -0.12
N GLN A 129 -16.96 3.13 -0.01
CA GLN A 129 -16.25 2.60 -1.19
C GLN A 129 -16.95 1.38 -1.79
N MET A 130 -17.50 0.50 -0.95
CA MET A 130 -18.32 -0.63 -1.39
C MET A 130 -19.56 -0.15 -2.16
N PHE A 131 -20.25 0.86 -1.64
CA PHE A 131 -21.43 1.44 -2.29
C PHE A 131 -21.11 2.03 -3.67
N VAL A 132 -19.97 2.70 -3.81
CA VAL A 132 -19.47 3.19 -5.10
C VAL A 132 -19.28 2.03 -6.09
N VAL A 133 -18.66 0.93 -5.65
CA VAL A 133 -18.46 -0.26 -6.50
C VAL A 133 -19.79 -0.92 -6.88
N ILE A 134 -20.78 -0.96 -5.98
CA ILE A 134 -22.13 -1.45 -6.29
C ILE A 134 -22.77 -0.61 -7.40
N ILE A 135 -22.71 0.72 -7.32
CA ILE A 135 -23.24 1.62 -8.35
C ILE A 135 -22.55 1.36 -9.69
N ILE A 136 -21.22 1.28 -9.72
CA ILE A 136 -20.47 1.00 -10.96
C ILE A 136 -20.86 -0.37 -11.53
N THR A 137 -21.05 -1.39 -10.68
CA THR A 137 -21.47 -2.73 -11.11
C THR A 137 -22.85 -2.69 -11.77
N ILE A 138 -23.80 -1.94 -11.20
CA ILE A 138 -25.14 -1.74 -11.78
C ILE A 138 -25.03 -1.03 -13.14
N ILE A 139 -24.26 0.04 -13.23
CA ILE A 139 -24.03 0.76 -14.50
C ILE A 139 -23.43 -0.17 -15.53
N MET A 140 -22.43 -0.98 -15.14
CA MET A 140 -21.76 -1.92 -16.05
C MET A 140 -22.70 -3.01 -16.55
N GLN A 141 -23.67 -3.47 -15.76
CA GLN A 141 -24.70 -4.40 -16.23
C GLN A 141 -25.44 -3.84 -17.45
N PHE A 142 -25.88 -2.58 -17.37
CA PHE A 142 -26.60 -1.92 -18.46
C PHE A 142 -25.70 -1.57 -19.66
N VAL A 143 -24.48 -1.11 -19.39
CA VAL A 143 -23.51 -0.73 -20.45
C VAL A 143 -23.04 -1.94 -21.25
N ARG A 144 -22.88 -3.10 -20.62
CA ARG A 144 -22.47 -4.33 -21.31
C ARG A 144 -23.63 -4.98 -22.08
N GLY A 145 -24.87 -4.71 -21.69
CA GLY A 145 -26.06 -5.01 -22.50
C GLY A 145 -26.40 -6.50 -22.67
N GLU A 146 -25.75 -7.41 -21.92
CA GLU A 146 -26.04 -8.85 -22.01
C GLU A 146 -27.31 -9.25 -21.25
N SER A 147 -27.68 -8.48 -20.21
CA SER A 147 -28.93 -8.64 -19.49
C SER A 147 -29.39 -7.31 -18.87
N TYR A 148 -30.53 -6.80 -19.33
CA TYR A 148 -31.13 -5.57 -18.81
C TYR A 148 -32.01 -5.80 -17.58
N TYR A 149 -32.19 -7.06 -17.15
CA TYR A 149 -33.02 -7.40 -16.01
C TYR A 149 -32.23 -7.26 -14.70
N LEU A 150 -32.52 -6.20 -13.95
CA LEU A 150 -31.89 -5.92 -12.66
C LEU A 150 -32.58 -6.71 -11.54
N GLN A 151 -31.84 -7.55 -10.82
CA GLN A 151 -32.28 -8.20 -9.59
C GLN A 151 -31.47 -7.68 -8.40
N PRO A 152 -31.88 -6.57 -7.74
CA PRO A 152 -31.09 -5.90 -6.70
C PRO A 152 -30.70 -6.85 -5.57
N ILE A 153 -31.65 -7.64 -5.07
CA ILE A 153 -31.41 -8.54 -3.94
C ILE A 153 -30.30 -9.54 -4.28
N LYS A 154 -30.32 -10.13 -5.47
CA LYS A 154 -29.30 -11.11 -5.88
C LYS A 154 -27.93 -10.49 -6.16
N LEU A 155 -27.89 -9.21 -6.55
CA LEU A 155 -26.65 -8.47 -6.75
C LEU A 155 -26.02 -8.06 -5.40
N LEU A 156 -26.85 -7.62 -4.44
CA LEU A 156 -26.39 -7.16 -3.12
C LEU A 156 -26.04 -8.30 -2.15
N THR A 157 -26.62 -9.51 -2.31
CA THR A 157 -26.38 -10.64 -1.39
C THR A 157 -24.90 -10.95 -1.15
N PRO A 158 -24.02 -11.12 -2.16
CA PRO A 158 -22.61 -11.41 -1.89
C PRO A 158 -21.88 -10.25 -1.22
N PHE A 159 -22.22 -8.99 -1.52
CA PHE A 159 -21.66 -7.83 -0.82
C PHE A 159 -22.02 -7.81 0.66
N LEU A 160 -23.30 -8.02 1.00
CA LEU A 160 -23.76 -7.99 2.39
C LEU A 160 -23.18 -9.14 3.22
N ILE A 161 -23.13 -10.35 2.65
CA ILE A 161 -22.71 -11.55 3.39
C ILE A 161 -21.19 -11.65 3.48
N LEU A 162 -20.44 -11.21 2.47
CA LEU A 162 -18.99 -11.41 2.41
C LEU A 162 -18.19 -10.10 2.50
N ALA A 163 -18.55 -9.08 1.73
CA ALA A 163 -17.79 -7.84 1.70
C ALA A 163 -17.93 -7.02 3.00
N VAL A 164 -19.11 -6.95 3.60
CA VAL A 164 -19.31 -6.22 4.88
C VAL A 164 -18.45 -6.79 6.02
N PRO A 165 -18.42 -8.11 6.29
CA PRO A 165 -17.48 -8.70 7.24
C PRO A 165 -16.01 -8.41 6.89
N ALA A 166 -15.62 -8.49 5.61
CA ALA A 166 -14.26 -8.18 5.18
C ALA A 166 -13.88 -6.72 5.45
N CYS A 167 -14.79 -5.77 5.22
CA CYS A 167 -14.62 -4.35 5.59
C CYS A 167 -14.48 -4.17 7.10
N PHE A 168 -15.23 -4.93 7.90
CA PHE A 168 -15.11 -4.88 9.36
C PHE A 168 -13.76 -5.39 9.84
N ILE A 169 -13.33 -6.58 9.39
CA ILE A 169 -12.04 -7.18 9.76
C ILE A 169 -10.89 -6.24 9.38
N THR A 170 -10.92 -5.66 8.18
CA THR A 170 -9.89 -4.73 7.70
C THR A 170 -9.85 -3.42 8.51
N ALA A 171 -11.02 -2.87 8.88
CA ALA A 171 -11.11 -1.73 9.78
C ALA A 171 -10.53 -2.03 11.18
N VAL A 172 -10.80 -3.23 11.72
CA VAL A 172 -10.27 -3.68 13.01
C VAL A 172 -8.75 -3.84 12.95
N ILE A 173 -8.22 -4.52 11.93
CA ILE A 173 -6.77 -4.71 11.77
C ILE A 173 -6.05 -3.36 11.65
N ALA A 174 -6.63 -2.38 10.94
CA ALA A 174 -6.07 -1.03 10.85
C ALA A 174 -5.89 -0.38 12.22
N ILE A 175 -6.89 -0.49 13.11
CA ILE A 175 -6.80 0.04 14.47
C ILE A 175 -5.76 -0.69 15.30
N ILE A 176 -5.70 -2.03 15.23
CA ILE A 176 -4.69 -2.84 15.95
C ILE A 176 -3.27 -2.39 15.56
N PHE A 177 -3.02 -2.20 14.27
CA PHE A 177 -1.72 -1.74 13.77
C PHE A 177 -1.37 -0.32 14.24
N GLU A 178 -2.36 0.54 14.50
CA GLU A 178 -2.14 1.88 15.05
C GLU A 178 -1.90 1.90 16.56
N VAL A 179 -2.51 0.96 17.30
CA VAL A 179 -2.34 0.84 18.76
C VAL A 179 -0.97 0.27 19.12
N ILE A 180 -0.47 -0.69 18.33
CA ILE A 180 0.80 -1.36 18.59
C ILE A 180 1.98 -0.43 18.20
N PRO A 181 2.86 -0.03 19.15
CA PRO A 181 3.88 1.00 18.89
C PRO A 181 4.83 0.71 17.72
N PHE A 182 5.23 -0.54 17.54
CA PHE A 182 6.16 -0.91 16.45
C PHE A 182 5.47 -1.01 15.09
N LEU A 183 4.18 -1.36 15.05
CA LEU A 183 3.38 -1.44 13.82
C LEU A 183 2.84 -0.08 13.39
N ARG A 184 2.77 0.89 14.29
CA ARG A 184 2.25 2.23 13.99
C ARG A 184 3.03 2.95 12.89
N ASN A 185 4.34 2.71 12.81
CA ASN A 185 5.23 3.33 11.85
C ASN A 185 5.20 2.64 10.47
N SER A 186 5.98 3.15 9.51
CA SER A 186 6.14 2.59 8.15
C SER A 186 6.38 1.08 8.11
N PHE A 187 7.09 0.51 9.09
CA PHE A 187 7.29 -0.94 9.18
C PHE A 187 5.96 -1.73 9.16
N GLY A 188 4.91 -1.22 9.82
CA GLY A 188 3.62 -1.90 9.82
C GLY A 188 2.94 -1.93 8.45
N ASN A 189 3.27 -1.02 7.52
CA ASN A 189 2.72 -1.08 6.16
C ASN A 189 3.23 -2.35 5.45
N ILE A 190 4.54 -2.58 5.52
CA ILE A 190 5.18 -3.76 4.95
C ILE A 190 4.69 -5.02 5.65
N ALA A 191 4.68 -5.02 6.99
CA ALA A 191 4.20 -6.15 7.77
C ALA A 191 2.76 -6.51 7.41
N TYR A 192 1.90 -5.51 7.19
CA TYR A 192 0.53 -5.74 6.75
C TYR A 192 0.45 -6.44 5.41
N PHE A 193 1.25 -6.01 4.41
CA PHE A 193 1.27 -6.68 3.11
C PHE A 193 1.60 -8.16 3.23
N PHE A 194 2.60 -8.53 4.03
CA PHE A 194 2.97 -9.93 4.24
C PHE A 194 1.92 -10.69 5.04
N THR A 195 1.33 -10.09 6.08
CA THR A 195 0.23 -10.69 6.84
C THR A 195 -0.99 -10.93 5.94
N TRP A 196 -1.39 -9.94 5.15
CA TRP A 196 -2.47 -10.05 4.18
C TRP A 196 -2.18 -11.13 3.14
N SER A 197 -0.97 -11.15 2.57
CA SER A 197 -0.56 -12.17 1.59
C SER A 197 -0.62 -13.58 2.18
N GLY A 198 -0.14 -13.74 3.42
CA GLY A 198 -0.23 -15.02 4.15
C GLY A 198 -1.67 -15.47 4.37
N ILE A 199 -2.55 -14.58 4.83
CA ILE A 199 -3.98 -14.87 5.01
C ILE A 199 -4.64 -15.23 3.67
N PHE A 200 -4.32 -14.49 2.61
CA PHE A 200 -4.87 -14.69 1.27
C PHE A 200 -4.45 -16.04 0.69
N ILE A 201 -3.17 -16.40 0.77
CA ILE A 201 -2.64 -17.68 0.32
C ILE A 201 -3.25 -18.82 1.15
N TYR A 202 -3.26 -18.68 2.47
CA TYR A 202 -3.84 -19.69 3.36
C TYR A 202 -5.32 -19.93 3.05
N SER A 203 -6.08 -18.85 2.79
CA SER A 203 -7.48 -18.91 2.43
C SER A 203 -7.72 -19.66 1.11
N ILE A 204 -6.85 -19.52 0.11
CA ILE A 204 -6.99 -20.17 -1.20
C ILE A 204 -6.55 -21.64 -1.16
N THR A 205 -5.50 -21.94 -0.38
CA THR A 205 -4.91 -23.28 -0.29
C THR A 205 -5.74 -24.21 0.60
N ASN A 206 -6.17 -23.74 1.78
CA ASN A 206 -6.95 -24.56 2.70
C ASN A 206 -8.43 -24.55 2.34
N ARG A 207 -8.84 -25.55 1.56
CA ARG A 207 -10.19 -25.66 1.01
C ARG A 207 -11.16 -26.48 1.83
N THR A 208 -10.72 -27.16 2.88
CA THR A 208 -11.58 -28.03 3.69
C THR A 208 -12.29 -27.28 4.82
N PHE A 209 -11.59 -26.38 5.50
CA PHE A 209 -12.13 -25.64 6.65
C PHE A 209 -12.75 -24.30 6.24
N ILE A 210 -14.06 -24.14 6.44
CA ILE A 210 -14.81 -22.90 6.15
C ILE A 210 -14.27 -21.71 6.96
N LEU A 211 -13.80 -21.97 8.19
CA LEU A 211 -13.22 -20.95 9.05
C LEU A 211 -11.87 -20.45 8.55
N ALA A 212 -11.13 -21.22 7.74
CA ALA A 212 -9.84 -20.78 7.18
C ALA A 212 -9.99 -19.62 6.18
N ASP A 213 -11.18 -19.43 5.61
CA ASP A 213 -11.48 -18.37 4.67
C ASP A 213 -11.88 -17.09 5.41
N VAL A 214 -10.88 -16.31 5.83
CA VAL A 214 -11.08 -15.06 6.60
C VAL A 214 -11.90 -14.04 5.82
N PHE A 215 -11.58 -13.84 4.54
CA PHE A 215 -12.16 -12.77 3.72
C PHE A 215 -13.36 -13.19 2.88
N GLY A 216 -13.62 -14.48 2.69
CA GLY A 216 -14.72 -14.98 1.85
C GLY A 216 -14.33 -15.32 0.41
N ILE A 217 -13.05 -15.26 0.07
CA ILE A 217 -12.55 -15.42 -1.30
C ILE A 217 -12.71 -16.87 -1.76
N ASN A 218 -12.36 -17.82 -0.90
CA ASN A 218 -12.49 -19.25 -1.20
C ASN A 218 -13.96 -19.64 -1.35
N THR A 219 -14.83 -19.10 -0.50
CA THR A 219 -16.28 -19.30 -0.57
C THR A 219 -16.84 -18.88 -1.94
N ILE A 220 -16.46 -17.70 -2.43
CA ILE A 220 -16.88 -17.22 -3.75
C ILE A 220 -16.32 -18.13 -4.85
N SER A 221 -15.05 -18.49 -4.75
CA SER A 221 -14.40 -19.36 -5.73
C SER A 221 -15.10 -20.71 -5.88
N LYS A 222 -15.50 -21.33 -4.77
CA LYS A 222 -16.25 -22.60 -4.77
C LYS A 222 -17.62 -22.47 -5.39
N ILE A 223 -18.36 -21.42 -5.02
CA ILE A 223 -19.70 -21.17 -5.58
C ILE A 223 -19.63 -21.03 -7.10
N ILE A 224 -18.63 -20.32 -7.61
CA ILE A 224 -18.46 -20.12 -9.05
C ILE A 224 -17.99 -21.42 -9.73
N LEU A 225 -17.08 -22.15 -9.11
CA LEU A 225 -16.56 -23.42 -9.61
C LEU A 225 -17.64 -24.52 -9.65
N GLU A 226 -18.53 -24.58 -8.66
CA GLU A 226 -19.68 -25.50 -8.64
C GLU A 226 -20.66 -25.19 -9.80
N GLN A 227 -20.93 -23.91 -10.07
CA GLN A 227 -21.80 -23.50 -11.18
C GLN A 227 -21.18 -23.82 -12.55
N LEU A 228 -19.86 -23.69 -12.66
CA LEU A 228 -19.11 -24.10 -13.84
C LEU A 228 -19.13 -25.61 -14.03
N LYS A 229 -18.92 -26.40 -12.97
CA LYS A 229 -19.02 -27.87 -13.00
C LYS A 229 -20.40 -28.34 -13.43
N HIS A 230 -21.45 -27.64 -13.00
CA HIS A 230 -22.82 -27.95 -13.43
C HIS A 230 -23.08 -27.61 -14.90
N SER A 231 -22.49 -26.51 -15.39
CA SER A 231 -22.71 -26.04 -16.77
C SER A 231 -21.83 -26.76 -17.80
N PHE A 232 -20.65 -27.25 -17.38
CA PHE A 232 -19.64 -27.81 -18.26
C PHE A 232 -18.96 -29.04 -17.64
N LYS A 233 -19.10 -30.20 -18.31
CA LYS A 233 -18.45 -31.45 -17.90
C LYS A 233 -16.92 -31.39 -17.92
N GLU A 234 -16.33 -30.46 -18.66
CA GLU A 234 -14.87 -30.26 -18.75
C GLU A 234 -14.26 -29.82 -17.40
N PHE A 235 -15.03 -29.15 -16.54
CA PHE A 235 -14.55 -28.66 -15.24
C PHE A 235 -14.73 -29.66 -14.09
N SER A 236 -15.26 -30.86 -14.35
CA SER A 236 -15.56 -31.87 -13.32
C SER A 236 -14.35 -32.19 -12.44
N SER A 237 -13.15 -32.26 -13.03
CA SER A 237 -11.88 -32.59 -12.37
C SER A 237 -11.07 -31.36 -11.95
N VAL A 238 -11.51 -30.15 -12.30
CA VAL A 238 -10.79 -28.91 -11.96
C VAL A 238 -11.21 -28.48 -10.57
N ASP A 239 -10.26 -28.53 -9.65
CA ASP A 239 -10.44 -28.00 -8.31
C ASP A 239 -9.73 -26.65 -8.14
N SER A 240 -8.86 -26.23 -9.05
CA SER A 240 -8.09 -25.00 -8.91
C SER A 240 -8.87 -23.75 -9.30
N PHE A 241 -8.75 -22.72 -8.46
CA PHE A 241 -9.22 -21.37 -8.72
C PHE A 241 -8.02 -20.47 -9.02
N SER A 242 -8.05 -19.75 -10.15
CA SER A 242 -7.07 -18.72 -10.47
C SER A 242 -7.76 -17.40 -10.81
N LEU A 243 -7.48 -16.38 -10.00
CA LEU A 243 -7.79 -14.99 -10.30
C LEU A 243 -6.55 -14.39 -10.95
N GLY A 244 -6.62 -13.98 -12.21
CA GLY A 244 -5.44 -13.47 -12.92
C GLY A 244 -5.78 -12.80 -14.24
N THR A 245 -4.76 -12.33 -14.94
CA THR A 245 -4.88 -11.76 -16.29
C THR A 245 -4.58 -12.84 -17.32
N SER A 246 -5.49 -13.09 -18.25
CA SER A 246 -5.18 -13.85 -19.46
C SER A 246 -4.74 -12.90 -20.58
N GLY A 247 -3.88 -13.38 -21.46
CA GLY A 247 -3.45 -12.65 -22.66
C GLY A 247 -4.61 -12.35 -23.63
N PRO A 248 -4.32 -11.78 -24.82
CA PRO A 248 -5.35 -11.36 -25.76
C PRO A 248 -6.23 -12.53 -26.18
N LEU A 249 -7.52 -12.36 -25.93
CA LEU A 249 -8.56 -13.32 -26.21
C LEU A 249 -9.06 -13.13 -27.64
N HIS A 250 -8.58 -13.94 -28.57
CA HIS A 250 -9.22 -14.05 -29.87
C HIS A 250 -10.37 -15.07 -29.79
N ASN A 251 -11.61 -14.55 -29.79
CA ASN A 251 -12.88 -15.19 -30.15
C ASN A 251 -13.34 -16.50 -29.47
N ASN A 252 -12.59 -17.09 -28.53
CA ASN A 252 -12.96 -18.36 -27.92
C ASN A 252 -13.61 -18.21 -26.52
N ILE A 253 -14.74 -17.48 -26.41
CA ILE A 253 -15.45 -17.32 -25.12
C ILE A 253 -16.74 -18.15 -25.11
N LYS A 254 -16.84 -19.12 -24.20
CA LYS A 254 -18.07 -19.84 -23.88
C LYS A 254 -18.76 -19.21 -22.68
N THR A 255 -20.05 -18.91 -22.82
CA THR A 255 -20.82 -18.27 -21.75
C THR A 255 -21.82 -19.22 -21.11
N PHE A 256 -22.16 -18.98 -19.84
CA PHE A 256 -23.21 -19.71 -19.12
C PHE A 256 -24.06 -18.77 -18.26
N ILE A 257 -25.28 -19.18 -17.95
CA ILE A 257 -26.20 -18.40 -17.12
C ILE A 257 -26.10 -18.88 -15.67
N MET A 258 -25.85 -17.94 -14.75
CA MET A 258 -25.84 -18.21 -13.31
C MET A 258 -27.14 -17.71 -12.69
N ASP A 259 -28.11 -18.59 -12.40
CA ASP A 259 -29.46 -18.18 -12.00
C ASP A 259 -29.75 -18.29 -10.50
N LYS A 260 -29.27 -19.36 -9.87
CA LYS A 260 -29.57 -19.69 -8.46
C LYS A 260 -28.29 -20.05 -7.73
N VAL A 261 -28.05 -19.35 -6.63
CA VAL A 261 -26.95 -19.64 -5.70
C VAL A 261 -27.56 -19.96 -4.35
N THR A 262 -27.35 -21.19 -3.89
CA THR A 262 -27.76 -21.65 -2.56
C THR A 262 -26.67 -21.27 -1.56
N ILE A 263 -26.98 -20.31 -0.69
CA ILE A 263 -26.06 -19.90 0.38
C ILE A 263 -26.29 -20.83 1.58
N GLY A 264 -25.28 -21.64 1.90
CA GLY A 264 -25.33 -22.49 3.08
C GLY A 264 -25.28 -21.67 4.38
N LEU A 265 -26.05 -22.08 5.40
CA LEU A 265 -26.01 -21.49 6.75
C LEU A 265 -24.58 -21.46 7.33
N ASN A 266 -23.76 -22.44 6.97
CA ASN A 266 -22.37 -22.54 7.40
C ASN A 266 -21.52 -21.33 6.96
N ILE A 267 -21.82 -20.75 5.78
CA ILE A 267 -21.13 -19.54 5.30
C ILE A 267 -21.45 -18.37 6.21
N LEU A 268 -22.74 -18.17 6.51
CA LEU A 268 -23.21 -17.10 7.40
C LEU A 268 -22.61 -17.22 8.81
N LEU A 269 -22.61 -18.43 9.38
CA LEU A 269 -22.00 -18.70 10.68
C LEU A 269 -20.49 -18.42 10.68
N GLY A 270 -19.79 -18.81 9.61
CA GLY A 270 -18.37 -18.48 9.44
C GLY A 270 -18.10 -16.97 9.42
N ARG A 271 -18.97 -16.18 8.80
CA ARG A 271 -18.83 -14.70 8.75
C ARG A 271 -19.14 -14.05 10.10
N LEU A 272 -20.17 -14.51 10.79
CA LEU A 272 -20.49 -14.05 12.15
C LEU A 272 -19.37 -14.38 13.14
N PHE A 273 -18.75 -15.55 13.01
CA PHE A 273 -17.58 -15.93 13.81
C PHE A 273 -16.41 -14.95 13.63
N TRP A 274 -16.10 -14.54 12.39
CA TRP A 274 -15.04 -13.57 12.15
C TRP A 274 -15.37 -12.16 12.63
N ILE A 275 -16.64 -11.74 12.57
CA ILE A 275 -17.11 -10.50 13.20
C ILE A 275 -16.91 -10.57 14.72
N PHE A 276 -17.27 -11.69 15.34
CA PHE A 276 -17.07 -11.90 16.77
C PHE A 276 -15.58 -11.83 17.16
N ILE A 277 -14.70 -12.48 16.39
CA ILE A 277 -13.24 -12.35 16.57
C ILE A 277 -12.80 -10.89 16.46
N GLY A 278 -13.29 -10.15 15.46
CA GLY A 278 -12.94 -8.74 15.29
C GLY A 278 -13.34 -7.88 16.50
N ILE A 279 -14.51 -8.14 17.10
CA ILE A 279 -14.95 -7.46 18.33
C ILE A 279 -14.02 -7.81 19.50
N LEU A 280 -13.66 -9.09 19.68
CA LEU A 280 -12.72 -9.52 20.72
C LEU A 280 -11.36 -8.85 20.55
N LEU A 281 -10.86 -8.76 19.32
CA LEU A 281 -9.60 -8.09 19.00
C LEU A 281 -9.66 -6.58 19.30
N LEU A 282 -10.79 -5.90 19.08
CA LEU A 282 -10.96 -4.50 19.49
C LEU A 282 -10.93 -4.32 21.01
N PHE A 283 -11.55 -5.24 21.76
CA PHE A 283 -11.44 -5.24 23.22
C PHE A 283 -9.98 -5.43 23.65
N LEU A 284 -9.27 -6.38 23.05
CA LEU A 284 -7.86 -6.62 23.33
C LEU A 284 -7.02 -5.37 23.01
N ALA A 285 -7.21 -4.76 21.83
CA ALA A 285 -6.55 -3.52 21.44
C ALA A 285 -6.84 -2.38 22.44
N SER A 286 -8.06 -2.32 22.98
CA SER A 286 -8.44 -1.31 23.96
C SER A 286 -7.71 -1.44 25.29
N MET A 287 -7.31 -2.64 25.69
CA MET A 287 -6.50 -2.88 26.88
C MET A 287 -5.07 -2.38 26.70
N PHE A 288 -4.50 -2.51 25.50
CA PHE A 288 -3.15 -2.03 25.21
C PHE A 288 -3.09 -0.51 24.95
N PHE A 289 -4.22 0.11 24.63
CA PHE A 289 -4.27 1.53 24.29
C PHE A 289 -4.21 2.44 25.53
N LYS A 290 -3.14 3.21 25.60
CA LYS A 290 -2.96 4.29 26.58
C LYS A 290 -3.29 5.63 25.96
N ARG A 291 -4.20 6.37 26.59
CA ARG A 291 -4.62 7.72 26.16
C ARG A 291 -3.46 8.73 26.08
N THR A 292 -2.46 8.60 26.96
CA THR A 292 -1.24 9.42 26.94
C THR A 292 -0.42 9.26 25.67
N SER A 293 -0.63 8.19 24.89
CA SER A 293 0.02 8.01 23.59
C SER A 293 -0.41 9.02 22.52
N LEU A 294 -1.59 9.65 22.71
CA LEU A 294 -2.12 10.72 21.87
C LEU A 294 -1.37 12.03 22.06
N ILE A 295 -0.74 12.23 23.22
CA ILE A 295 0.02 13.45 23.52
C ILE A 295 1.31 13.44 22.69
N ARG A 296 1.50 14.49 21.88
CA ARG A 296 2.73 14.70 21.11
C ARG A 296 3.78 15.45 21.92
N THR A 297 3.35 16.48 22.63
CA THR A 297 4.21 17.29 23.49
C THR A 297 4.54 16.51 24.78
N LYS A 298 5.73 15.90 24.84
CA LYS A 298 6.29 15.56 26.14
C LYS A 298 6.72 16.88 26.78
N ALA A 299 6.00 17.33 27.80
CA ALA A 299 6.50 18.38 28.66
C ALA A 299 7.90 17.97 29.14
N SER A 300 8.89 18.83 28.91
CA SER A 300 10.23 18.59 29.44
C SER A 300 10.12 18.41 30.95
N ALA A 301 10.48 17.25 31.48
CA ALA A 301 10.53 17.04 32.93
C ALA A 301 11.58 17.97 33.60
N ASN A 302 12.48 18.55 32.80
CA ASN A 302 13.50 19.50 33.21
C ASN A 302 13.09 20.97 32.97
N VAL A 303 11.85 21.37 33.30
CA VAL A 303 11.55 22.81 33.44
C VAL A 303 12.15 23.36 34.75
N ASN A 304 12.36 22.50 35.75
CA ASN A 304 12.91 22.91 37.06
C ASN A 304 14.41 23.26 37.04
N SER A 305 15.14 23.05 35.93
CA SER A 305 16.56 23.40 35.83
C SER A 305 16.87 24.62 34.95
N LEU A 306 15.86 25.27 34.36
CA LEU A 306 16.07 26.37 33.40
C LEU A 306 15.67 27.77 33.90
N VAL A 307 15.23 27.90 35.16
CA VAL A 307 15.08 29.23 35.79
C VAL A 307 16.10 29.35 36.93
N LYS A 308 17.39 29.32 36.58
CA LYS A 308 18.30 30.26 37.22
C LYS A 308 18.13 31.53 36.41
N GLU A 309 17.41 32.50 36.93
CA GLU A 309 17.54 33.89 36.47
C GLU A 309 19.03 34.19 36.47
N LYS A 310 19.66 34.12 35.29
CA LYS A 310 20.94 34.77 35.11
C LYS A 310 20.61 36.24 35.21
N GLU A 311 21.09 36.89 36.26
CA GLU A 311 21.19 38.34 36.30
C GLU A 311 21.80 38.77 34.96
N TYR A 312 20.98 39.39 34.12
CA TYR A 312 21.42 39.94 32.85
C TYR A 312 22.33 41.12 33.18
N THR A 313 23.63 40.85 33.30
CA THR A 313 24.63 41.91 33.22
C THR A 313 24.49 42.53 31.84
N SER A 314 24.23 43.84 31.80
CA SER A 314 24.06 44.58 30.56
C SER A 314 25.30 44.37 29.70
N PHE A 315 25.16 43.61 28.61
CA PHE A 315 26.24 43.44 27.66
C PHE A 315 26.67 44.82 27.16
N LYS A 316 27.96 45.16 27.34
CA LYS A 316 28.58 46.28 26.63
C LYS A 316 28.21 46.13 25.15
N ARG A 317 27.67 47.21 24.58
CA ARG A 317 27.20 47.35 23.19
C ARG A 317 28.11 46.59 22.23
N THR A 318 27.76 45.34 21.93
CA THR A 318 28.44 44.54 20.93
C THR A 318 27.99 45.11 19.59
N VAL A 319 28.90 45.82 18.91
CA VAL A 319 28.68 46.17 17.52
C VAL A 319 28.67 44.84 16.76
N LEU A 320 27.50 44.45 16.27
CA LEU A 320 27.36 43.31 15.37
C LEU A 320 28.25 43.58 14.16
N SER A 321 29.32 42.80 13.99
CA SER A 321 30.08 42.79 12.74
C SER A 321 29.11 42.47 11.59
N GLU A 322 29.23 43.15 10.44
CA GLU A 322 28.44 42.81 9.26
C GLU A 322 28.67 41.33 8.89
N ILE A 323 27.65 40.50 9.08
CA ILE A 323 27.66 39.06 8.74
C ILE A 323 27.39 38.90 7.24
N PHE A 324 28.15 39.59 6.39
CA PHE A 324 28.00 39.49 4.94
C PHE A 324 29.35 39.44 4.23
N GLU A 325 30.23 38.51 4.65
CA GLU A 325 31.11 37.92 3.65
C GLU A 325 30.23 37.03 2.74
N ASN A 326 30.00 37.49 1.51
CA ASN A 326 29.40 36.70 0.42
C ASN A 326 30.34 35.55 -0.03
N LYS A 327 30.87 34.75 0.90
CA LYS A 327 31.58 33.52 0.56
C LYS A 327 30.54 32.45 0.24
N THR A 328 30.30 32.25 -1.05
CA THR A 328 29.53 31.11 -1.54
C THR A 328 30.34 29.83 -1.38
N TYR A 329 30.22 29.17 -0.22
CA TYR A 329 30.78 27.83 -0.04
C TYR A 329 29.97 26.82 -0.84
N SER A 330 30.47 26.39 -2.00
CA SER A 330 29.96 25.23 -2.73
C SER A 330 30.37 23.96 -2.01
N ASN A 331 29.57 23.53 -1.03
CA ASN A 331 29.87 22.34 -0.24
C ASN A 331 28.96 21.15 -0.60
N ASN A 332 28.73 20.93 -1.89
CA ASN A 332 27.86 19.84 -2.40
C ASN A 332 28.32 18.47 -1.92
N LEU A 333 29.64 18.24 -1.83
CA LEU A 333 30.20 16.98 -1.33
C LEU A 333 29.86 16.75 0.15
N SER A 334 29.89 17.79 0.99
CA SER A 334 29.50 17.65 2.40
C SER A 334 28.02 17.35 2.56
N ILE A 335 27.16 17.93 1.73
CA ILE A 335 25.71 17.68 1.73
C ILE A 335 25.46 16.23 1.31
N LEU A 336 26.13 15.77 0.25
CA LEU A 336 26.08 14.37 -0.20
C LEU A 336 26.55 13.41 0.90
N LYS A 337 27.70 13.68 1.53
CA LYS A 337 28.26 12.87 2.62
C LYS A 337 27.31 12.83 3.83
N SER A 338 26.66 13.95 4.14
CA SER A 338 25.69 14.04 5.23
C SER A 338 24.44 13.23 4.92
N ASN A 339 23.89 13.35 3.71
CA ASN A 339 22.74 12.55 3.26
C ASN A 339 23.05 11.05 3.28
N LEU A 340 24.23 10.64 2.77
CA LEU A 340 24.68 9.25 2.84
C LEU A 340 24.82 8.76 4.28
N LYS A 341 25.39 9.57 5.18
CA LYS A 341 25.53 9.23 6.59
C LYS A 341 24.17 9.04 7.25
N ILE A 342 23.19 9.89 6.95
CA ILE A 342 21.83 9.77 7.48
C ILE A 342 21.18 8.47 6.98
N ILE A 343 21.31 8.17 5.68
CA ILE A 343 20.78 6.95 5.07
C ILE A 343 21.38 5.69 5.70
N LEU A 344 22.71 5.66 5.88
CA LEU A 344 23.42 4.53 6.48
C LEU A 344 23.18 4.38 7.99
N ALA A 345 22.94 5.48 8.70
CA ALA A 345 22.65 5.44 10.13
C ALA A 345 21.19 5.07 10.44
N TYR A 346 20.31 5.07 9.44
CA TYR A 346 18.89 4.79 9.63
C TYR A 346 18.55 3.34 10.02
N PRO A 347 19.07 2.30 9.32
CA PRO A 347 18.75 0.91 9.67
C PRO A 347 19.49 0.41 10.93
N ASN A 348 18.86 -0.51 11.66
CA ASN A 348 19.46 -1.20 12.81
C ASN A 348 20.57 -2.18 12.36
N LEU A 349 21.49 -2.53 13.27
CA LEU A 349 22.59 -3.46 12.99
C LEU A 349 22.13 -4.81 12.39
N TYR A 350 21.02 -5.36 12.88
CA TYR A 350 20.45 -6.63 12.37
C TYR A 350 20.05 -6.56 10.89
N TRP A 351 19.66 -5.39 10.40
CA TRP A 351 19.30 -5.21 8.99
C TRP A 351 20.52 -5.41 8.08
N TYR A 352 21.69 -4.91 8.50
CA TYR A 352 22.95 -5.17 7.80
C TYR A 352 23.37 -6.64 7.85
N ALA A 353 23.13 -7.33 8.98
CA ALA A 353 23.40 -8.76 9.08
C ALA A 353 22.57 -9.57 8.08
N VAL A 354 21.27 -9.26 7.93
CA VAL A 354 20.38 -9.89 6.93
C VAL A 354 20.87 -9.60 5.51
N LEU A 355 21.32 -8.38 5.24
CA LEU A 355 21.86 -8.00 3.94
C LEU A 355 23.15 -8.77 3.61
N ILE A 356 24.08 -8.92 4.55
CA ILE A 356 25.30 -9.71 4.38
C ILE A 356 24.95 -11.19 4.13
N PHE A 357 23.97 -11.74 4.84
CA PHE A 357 23.49 -13.10 4.59
C PHE A 357 22.92 -13.26 3.16
N CYS A 358 22.12 -12.29 2.69
CA CYS A 358 21.63 -12.28 1.31
C CYS A 358 22.78 -12.17 0.31
N PHE A 359 23.82 -11.38 0.59
CA PHE A 359 24.99 -11.23 -0.29
C PHE A 359 25.72 -12.55 -0.46
N ILE A 360 25.94 -13.28 0.63
CA ILE A 360 26.55 -14.61 0.61
C ILE A 360 25.66 -15.57 -0.19
N GLY A 361 24.34 -15.58 0.08
CA GLY A 361 23.37 -16.41 -0.63
C GLY A 361 23.31 -16.15 -2.15
N VAL A 362 23.57 -14.92 -2.59
CA VAL A 362 23.67 -14.59 -4.02
C VAL A 362 24.78 -15.40 -4.67
N PHE A 363 25.95 -15.56 -4.08
CA PHE A 363 27.04 -16.31 -4.71
C PHE A 363 26.78 -17.83 -4.80
N PHE A 364 26.03 -18.40 -3.85
CA PHE A 364 25.73 -19.85 -3.83
C PHE A 364 24.49 -20.27 -4.63
N SER A 365 23.60 -19.34 -4.96
CA SER A 365 22.39 -19.66 -5.72
C SER A 365 22.69 -19.88 -7.20
N GLU A 366 21.85 -20.61 -7.93
CA GLU A 366 21.94 -20.71 -9.39
C GLU A 366 20.55 -20.54 -10.03
N GLY A 367 20.56 -20.08 -11.29
CA GLY A 367 19.40 -20.03 -12.17
C GLY A 367 18.16 -19.33 -11.57
N ASP A 368 17.07 -20.10 -11.49
CA ASP A 368 15.74 -19.62 -11.11
C ASP A 368 15.64 -19.15 -9.66
N ASN A 369 16.41 -19.74 -8.74
CA ASN A 369 16.38 -19.36 -7.33
C ASN A 369 16.95 -17.95 -7.11
N LEU A 370 17.93 -17.55 -7.92
CA LEU A 370 18.43 -16.17 -7.91
C LEU A 370 17.34 -15.19 -8.37
N ASN A 371 16.73 -15.48 -9.51
CA ASN A 371 15.80 -14.59 -10.19
C ASN A 371 14.45 -14.46 -9.47
N LYS A 372 13.86 -15.57 -9.00
CA LYS A 372 12.51 -15.61 -8.44
C LYS A 372 12.45 -15.43 -6.92
N LEU A 373 13.58 -15.57 -6.21
CA LEU A 373 13.60 -15.51 -4.74
C LEU A 373 14.58 -14.46 -4.23
N LEU A 374 15.89 -14.63 -4.48
CA LEU A 374 16.91 -13.78 -3.85
C LEU A 374 16.88 -12.32 -4.30
N ILE A 375 16.77 -12.05 -5.60
CA ILE A 375 16.66 -10.67 -6.11
C ILE A 375 15.42 -9.98 -5.52
N PRO A 376 14.20 -10.55 -5.59
CA PRO A 376 13.03 -9.94 -4.95
C PRO A 376 13.24 -9.65 -3.45
N VAL A 377 13.86 -10.56 -2.70
CA VAL A 377 14.15 -10.35 -1.27
C VAL A 377 15.11 -9.19 -1.02
N ILE A 378 16.18 -9.07 -1.83
CA ILE A 378 17.12 -7.95 -1.74
C ILE A 378 16.43 -6.62 -2.03
N TRP A 379 15.50 -6.60 -2.99
CA TRP A 379 14.80 -5.39 -3.40
C TRP A 379 13.68 -4.94 -2.46
N ILE A 380 13.18 -5.78 -1.57
CA ILE A 380 12.21 -5.34 -0.54
C ILE A 380 12.88 -4.80 0.73
N LEU A 381 14.09 -5.25 1.06
CA LEU A 381 14.82 -4.85 2.27
C LEU A 381 14.99 -3.32 2.46
N PRO A 382 15.40 -2.54 1.44
CA PRO A 382 15.64 -1.10 1.58
C PRO A 382 14.40 -0.22 1.37
N ILE A 383 13.20 -0.79 1.27
CA ILE A 383 11.97 -0.04 1.00
C ILE A 383 11.75 1.13 1.99
N LEU A 384 12.02 0.91 3.28
CA LEU A 384 11.88 1.93 4.33
C LEU A 384 12.85 3.10 4.15
N ILE A 385 13.99 2.84 3.52
CA ILE A 385 15.02 3.83 3.26
C ILE A 385 14.65 4.65 2.02
N TRP A 386 14.25 3.99 0.94
CA TRP A 386 13.79 4.67 -0.28
C TRP A 386 12.56 5.54 -0.03
N SER A 387 11.63 5.09 0.81
CA SER A 387 10.43 5.85 1.19
C SER A 387 10.76 7.20 1.86
N LYS A 388 11.94 7.31 2.46
CA LYS A 388 12.39 8.48 3.22
C LYS A 388 13.23 9.46 2.41
N LEU A 389 13.74 9.07 1.25
CA LEU A 389 14.62 9.92 0.44
C LEU A 389 13.99 11.29 0.14
N GLY A 390 12.68 11.34 -0.11
CA GLY A 390 11.94 12.58 -0.38
C GLY A 390 11.19 13.18 0.82
N THR A 391 11.21 12.55 2.01
CA THR A 391 10.37 12.95 3.16
C THR A 391 11.16 13.19 4.44
N ILE A 392 12.43 12.79 4.51
CA ILE A 392 13.20 12.81 5.76
C ILE A 392 13.26 14.19 6.41
N GLN A 393 13.34 15.26 5.63
CA GLN A 393 13.39 16.63 6.15
C GLN A 393 12.03 17.11 6.67
N MET A 394 10.94 16.64 6.05
CA MET A 394 9.57 16.91 6.50
C MET A 394 9.29 16.18 7.80
N ASP A 395 9.70 14.91 7.90
CA ASP A 395 9.55 14.08 9.09
C ASP A 395 10.19 14.72 10.34
N PHE A 396 11.34 15.36 10.16
CA PHE A 396 12.06 16.07 11.23
C PHE A 396 11.69 17.55 11.36
N ASN A 397 10.69 18.06 10.61
CA ASN A 397 10.30 19.48 10.59
C ASN A 397 11.47 20.45 10.28
N MET A 398 12.46 20.00 9.50
CA MET A 398 13.64 20.80 9.15
C MET A 398 13.55 21.43 7.77
N GLU A 399 12.57 21.05 6.94
CA GLU A 399 12.42 21.54 5.56
C GLU A 399 12.41 23.07 5.48
N SER A 400 11.59 23.75 6.30
CA SER A 400 11.48 25.22 6.30
C SER A 400 12.81 25.92 6.63
N TYR A 401 13.57 25.39 7.58
CA TYR A 401 14.86 25.93 7.97
C TYR A 401 15.90 25.71 6.88
N LEU A 402 15.96 24.50 6.32
CA LEU A 402 16.97 24.14 5.34
C LEU A 402 16.77 24.83 3.98
N LEU A 403 15.52 25.15 3.62
CA LEU A 403 15.21 25.91 2.41
C LEU A 403 15.72 27.36 2.43
N THR A 404 16.02 27.94 3.60
CA THR A 404 16.63 29.29 3.71
C THR A 404 18.05 29.33 3.17
N TYR A 405 18.76 28.20 3.14
CA TYR A 405 20.12 28.13 2.64
C TYR A 405 20.13 27.95 1.12
N LYS A 406 20.50 29.01 0.39
CA LYS A 406 20.53 29.05 -1.10
C LYS A 406 21.24 27.85 -1.73
N ASN A 407 22.38 27.44 -1.17
CA ASN A 407 23.15 26.34 -1.73
C ASN A 407 22.49 24.97 -1.48
N TYR A 408 21.91 24.77 -0.30
CA TYR A 408 21.13 23.57 0.02
C TYR A 408 19.93 23.45 -0.92
N ARG A 409 19.16 24.53 -1.07
CA ARG A 409 17.95 24.57 -1.90
C ARG A 409 18.16 24.05 -3.33
N ASN A 410 19.26 24.44 -3.97
CA ASN A 410 19.57 24.03 -5.34
C ASN A 410 20.17 22.62 -5.43
N ALA A 411 21.05 22.26 -4.50
CA ALA A 411 21.82 21.03 -4.58
C ALA A 411 21.12 19.82 -3.92
N GLU A 412 20.17 20.04 -3.01
CA GLU A 412 19.60 18.98 -2.18
C GLU A 412 18.89 17.88 -2.97
N LEU A 413 18.09 18.22 -3.99
CA LEU A 413 17.35 17.20 -4.76
C LEU A 413 18.32 16.26 -5.48
N LEU A 414 19.31 16.82 -6.17
CA LEU A 414 20.34 16.05 -6.86
C LEU A 414 21.22 15.27 -5.86
N ASN A 415 21.60 15.89 -4.74
CA ASN A 415 22.41 15.22 -3.71
C ASN A 415 21.63 14.11 -2.99
N SER A 416 20.31 14.23 -2.82
CA SER A 416 19.46 13.15 -2.29
C SER A 416 19.31 12.00 -3.28
N ALA A 417 19.17 12.32 -4.58
CA ALA A 417 19.09 11.32 -5.63
C ALA A 417 20.40 10.54 -5.76
N THR A 418 21.54 11.23 -5.79
CA THR A 418 22.86 10.60 -5.86
C THR A 418 23.16 9.79 -4.60
N ALA A 419 22.81 10.29 -3.40
CA ALA A 419 22.95 9.52 -2.17
C ALA A 419 22.13 8.22 -2.20
N GLY A 420 20.86 8.28 -2.63
CA GLY A 420 19.99 7.12 -2.75
C GLY A 420 20.50 6.10 -3.77
N ILE A 421 20.96 6.58 -4.94
CA ILE A 421 21.53 5.74 -6.00
C ILE A 421 22.80 5.04 -5.50
N LEU A 422 23.74 5.77 -4.89
CA LEU A 422 24.98 5.20 -4.35
C LEU A 422 24.69 4.15 -3.28
N PHE A 423 23.77 4.44 -2.36
CA PHE A 423 23.34 3.48 -1.35
C PHE A 423 22.72 2.22 -1.96
N THR A 424 21.91 2.38 -3.00
CA THR A 424 21.25 1.25 -3.66
C THR A 424 22.22 0.41 -4.49
N ILE A 425 23.21 1.03 -5.12
CA ILE A 425 24.32 0.32 -5.77
C ILE A 425 25.05 -0.52 -4.73
N LEU A 426 25.36 0.05 -3.55
CA LEU A 426 26.02 -0.66 -2.46
C LEU A 426 25.24 -1.93 -2.06
N ILE A 427 23.91 -1.84 -1.92
CA ILE A 427 23.03 -2.99 -1.63
C ILE A 427 23.04 -4.02 -2.76
N ASN A 428 23.15 -3.62 -4.02
CA ASN A 428 23.09 -4.54 -5.16
C ASN A 428 24.45 -5.00 -5.67
N THR A 429 25.54 -4.68 -4.97
CA THR A 429 26.92 -5.02 -5.37
C THR A 429 27.09 -6.52 -5.64
N SER A 430 26.62 -7.38 -4.74
CA SER A 430 26.70 -8.84 -4.89
C SER A 430 26.00 -9.34 -6.16
N VAL A 431 24.81 -8.82 -6.47
CA VAL A 431 24.03 -9.19 -7.66
C VAL A 431 24.71 -8.69 -8.94
N ILE A 432 25.23 -7.46 -8.94
CA ILE A 432 25.95 -6.88 -10.08
C ILE A 432 27.22 -7.69 -10.37
N ILE A 433 28.04 -7.96 -9.34
CA ILE A 433 29.27 -8.77 -9.47
C ILE A 433 28.93 -10.14 -10.03
N LYS A 434 27.87 -10.79 -9.53
CA LYS A 434 27.46 -12.10 -10.03
C LYS A 434 27.05 -12.07 -11.51
N PHE A 435 26.28 -11.09 -11.95
CA PHE A 435 25.93 -11.01 -13.38
C PHE A 435 27.12 -10.70 -14.28
N LEU A 436 28.11 -9.95 -13.78
CA LEU A 436 29.38 -9.75 -14.48
C LEU A 436 30.19 -11.06 -14.59
N LEU A 437 30.23 -11.88 -13.53
CA LEU A 437 30.86 -13.20 -13.55
C LEU A 437 30.16 -14.18 -14.52
N MET A 438 28.84 -14.06 -14.66
CA MET A 438 28.04 -14.82 -15.63
C MET A 438 28.12 -14.27 -17.07
N HIS A 439 28.99 -13.28 -17.34
CA HIS A 439 29.12 -12.58 -18.62
C HIS A 439 27.81 -11.97 -19.17
N ASN A 440 26.82 -11.72 -18.31
CA ASN A 440 25.54 -11.15 -18.70
C ASN A 440 25.47 -9.65 -18.40
N PHE A 441 26.20 -8.87 -19.20
CA PHE A 441 26.31 -7.42 -19.05
C PHE A 441 24.96 -6.69 -19.19
N LEU A 442 24.05 -7.24 -19.99
CA LEU A 442 22.72 -6.67 -20.23
C LEU A 442 21.87 -6.67 -18.94
N ARG A 443 21.87 -7.78 -18.18
CA ARG A 443 21.16 -7.85 -16.88
C ARG A 443 21.78 -6.94 -15.83
N ALA A 444 23.12 -6.81 -15.82
CA ALA A 444 23.79 -5.86 -14.93
C ALA A 444 23.37 -4.42 -15.23
N ALA A 445 23.26 -4.04 -16.51
CA ALA A 445 22.76 -2.74 -16.92
C ALA A 445 21.29 -2.53 -16.49
N TYR A 446 20.42 -3.53 -16.63
CA TYR A 446 19.03 -3.43 -16.20
C TYR A 446 18.85 -3.20 -14.70
N ILE A 447 19.69 -3.82 -13.87
CA ILE A 447 19.71 -3.51 -12.44
C ILE A 447 20.05 -2.04 -12.22
N LEU A 448 21.09 -1.50 -12.87
CA LEU A 448 21.43 -0.08 -12.74
C LEU A 448 20.28 0.85 -13.17
N MET A 449 19.55 0.48 -14.24
CA MET A 449 18.35 1.21 -14.68
C MET A 449 17.24 1.16 -13.62
N GLY A 450 16.98 -0.02 -13.06
CA GLY A 450 16.01 -0.19 -11.97
C GLY A 450 16.39 0.60 -10.72
N ILE A 451 17.69 0.68 -10.39
CA ILE A 451 18.20 1.48 -9.26
C ILE A 451 17.86 2.95 -9.46
N PHE A 452 18.11 3.47 -10.66
CA PHE A 452 17.78 4.85 -10.99
C PHE A 452 16.27 5.11 -10.90
N PHE A 453 15.45 4.22 -11.46
CA PHE A 453 13.99 4.34 -11.44
C PHE A 453 13.42 4.36 -10.00
N VAL A 454 13.80 3.41 -9.15
CA VAL A 454 13.21 3.28 -7.80
C VAL A 454 13.57 4.47 -6.92
N ASN A 455 14.81 4.96 -6.97
CA ASN A 455 15.21 6.16 -6.23
C ASN A 455 14.50 7.41 -6.75
N SER A 456 14.33 7.53 -8.06
CA SER A 456 13.57 8.63 -8.69
C SER A 456 12.11 8.63 -8.25
N LEU A 457 11.49 7.44 -8.20
CA LEU A 457 10.12 7.24 -7.75
C LEU A 457 9.97 7.59 -6.26
N GLY A 458 10.93 7.21 -5.41
CA GLY A 458 10.98 7.58 -3.99
C GLY A 458 10.97 9.08 -3.76
N ILE A 459 11.84 9.80 -4.47
CA ILE A 459 11.94 11.26 -4.37
C ILE A 459 10.67 11.93 -4.90
N PHE A 460 10.17 11.48 -6.05
CA PHE A 460 8.97 12.06 -6.65
C PHE A 460 7.73 11.89 -5.76
N ILE A 461 7.44 10.66 -5.32
CA ILE A 461 6.27 10.41 -4.47
C ILE A 461 6.42 11.09 -3.12
N GLY A 462 7.62 11.08 -2.52
CA GLY A 462 7.88 11.78 -1.28
C GLY A 462 7.62 13.28 -1.40
N ASN A 463 8.12 13.90 -2.47
CA ASN A 463 7.87 15.30 -2.76
C ASN A 463 6.38 15.55 -3.04
N PHE A 464 5.75 14.83 -3.96
CA PHE A 464 4.37 15.06 -4.39
C PHE A 464 3.34 14.78 -3.29
N ALA A 465 3.37 13.59 -2.70
CA ALA A 465 2.39 13.13 -1.73
C ALA A 465 2.68 13.59 -0.29
N ARG A 466 3.90 14.09 0.00
CA ARG A 466 4.36 14.47 1.35
C ARG A 466 4.17 13.35 2.38
N SER A 467 4.29 12.10 1.93
CA SER A 467 4.14 10.93 2.79
C SER A 467 5.02 9.79 2.30
N SER A 468 5.75 9.16 3.22
CA SER A 468 6.50 7.93 2.95
C SER A 468 5.58 6.76 2.59
N THR A 469 4.34 6.76 3.13
CA THR A 469 3.40 5.65 2.95
C THR A 469 2.94 5.49 1.51
N ALA A 470 2.82 6.59 0.76
CA ALA A 470 2.41 6.55 -0.64
C ALA A 470 3.45 5.81 -1.51
N PHE A 471 4.74 6.02 -1.22
CA PHE A 471 5.82 5.30 -1.87
C PHE A 471 5.78 3.82 -1.51
N GLU A 472 5.68 3.50 -0.21
CA GLU A 472 5.68 2.12 0.27
C GLU A 472 4.59 1.28 -0.40
N ILE A 473 3.37 1.80 -0.49
CA ILE A 473 2.23 1.10 -1.12
C ILE A 473 2.50 0.91 -2.62
N THR A 474 2.86 1.98 -3.32
CA THR A 474 3.09 1.94 -4.77
C THR A 474 4.22 0.97 -5.12
N TYR A 475 5.31 1.03 -4.37
CA TYR A 475 6.47 0.18 -4.56
C TYR A 475 6.17 -1.29 -4.25
N ILE A 476 5.46 -1.60 -3.17
CA ILE A 476 5.06 -2.97 -2.83
C ILE A 476 4.23 -3.59 -3.96
N ILE A 477 3.29 -2.83 -4.54
CA ILE A 477 2.47 -3.30 -5.67
C ILE A 477 3.36 -3.57 -6.89
N LEU A 478 4.25 -2.65 -7.25
CA LEU A 478 5.19 -2.83 -8.36
C LEU A 478 6.13 -4.02 -8.13
N TRP A 479 6.62 -4.20 -6.91
CA TRP A 479 7.48 -5.31 -6.52
C TRP A 479 6.74 -6.64 -6.59
N TYR A 480 5.51 -6.72 -6.07
CA TYR A 480 4.73 -7.95 -6.09
C TYR A 480 4.31 -8.34 -7.51
N VAL A 481 3.74 -7.40 -8.27
CA VAL A 481 3.21 -7.69 -9.61
C VAL A 481 4.32 -7.83 -10.64
N GLY A 482 5.32 -6.94 -10.61
CA GLY A 482 6.42 -6.91 -11.57
C GLY A 482 7.47 -7.96 -11.28
N ILE A 483 8.08 -7.91 -10.08
CA ILE A 483 9.24 -8.74 -9.75
C ILE A 483 8.84 -10.16 -9.35
N LEU A 484 7.95 -10.32 -8.35
CA LEU A 484 7.61 -11.66 -7.83
C LEU A 484 6.72 -12.45 -8.80
N ASN A 485 5.65 -11.85 -9.30
CA ASN A 485 4.74 -12.52 -10.25
C ASN A 485 5.29 -12.55 -11.68
N GLY A 486 6.37 -11.81 -11.97
CA GLY A 486 7.04 -11.82 -13.27
C GLY A 486 6.19 -11.24 -14.41
N LEU A 487 5.30 -10.29 -14.13
CA LEU A 487 4.48 -9.65 -15.16
C LEU A 487 5.38 -8.80 -16.06
N THR A 488 5.53 -9.21 -17.32
CA THR A 488 6.51 -8.66 -18.26
C THR A 488 6.48 -7.15 -18.33
N ASN A 489 5.30 -6.54 -18.44
CA ASN A 489 5.13 -5.10 -18.61
C ASN A 489 5.56 -4.26 -17.39
N LEU A 490 5.64 -4.88 -16.21
CA LEU A 490 6.02 -4.22 -14.96
C LEU A 490 7.36 -4.74 -14.39
N ASP A 491 8.06 -5.61 -15.13
CA ASP A 491 9.38 -6.11 -14.76
C ASP A 491 10.45 -5.08 -15.10
N PHE A 492 10.60 -4.10 -14.21
CA PHE A 492 11.58 -3.02 -14.35
C PHE A 492 13.04 -3.47 -14.12
N LEU A 493 13.27 -4.69 -13.65
CA LEU A 493 14.60 -5.27 -13.46
C LEU A 493 15.03 -6.16 -14.64
N GLY A 494 14.10 -6.51 -15.55
CA GLY A 494 14.39 -7.37 -16.69
C GLY A 494 14.79 -8.78 -16.29
N ILE A 495 14.19 -9.31 -15.21
CA ILE A 495 14.48 -10.65 -14.68
C ILE A 495 13.94 -11.73 -15.62
N THR A 496 12.76 -11.50 -16.19
CA THR A 496 12.12 -12.40 -17.14
C THR A 496 12.73 -12.26 -18.54
N SER A 497 12.90 -13.38 -19.24
CA SER A 497 13.46 -13.40 -20.61
C SER A 497 12.62 -12.56 -21.59
N LYS A 498 11.30 -12.57 -21.44
CA LYS A 498 10.39 -11.74 -22.25
C LYS A 498 10.58 -10.25 -21.99
N ALA A 499 10.72 -9.82 -20.73
CA ALA A 499 10.94 -8.41 -20.42
C ALA A 499 12.31 -7.91 -20.90
N ALA A 500 13.33 -8.77 -20.81
CA ALA A 500 14.66 -8.49 -21.34
C ALA A 500 14.63 -8.30 -22.88
N ASN A 501 13.91 -9.17 -23.61
CA ASN A 501 13.77 -9.08 -25.06
C ASN A 501 13.00 -7.82 -25.51
N CYS A 502 11.98 -7.41 -24.73
CA CYS A 502 11.24 -6.17 -24.99
C CYS A 502 11.93 -4.90 -24.43
N HIS A 503 13.13 -5.04 -23.85
CA HIS A 503 13.92 -3.94 -23.26
C HIS A 503 13.15 -3.01 -22.32
N ILE A 504 12.21 -3.59 -21.55
CA ILE A 504 11.30 -2.87 -20.65
C ILE A 504 12.04 -2.00 -19.62
N PRO A 505 13.19 -2.40 -19.03
CA PRO A 505 13.93 -1.55 -18.11
C PRO A 505 14.36 -0.19 -18.69
N ILE A 506 14.52 -0.06 -20.02
CA ILE A 506 14.85 1.22 -20.67
C ILE A 506 13.67 2.19 -20.56
N ILE A 507 12.44 1.70 -20.69
CA ILE A 507 11.22 2.50 -20.52
C ILE A 507 11.15 3.01 -19.09
N PHE A 508 11.45 2.17 -18.10
CA PHE A 508 11.48 2.57 -16.70
C PHE A 508 12.59 3.58 -16.38
N LEU A 509 13.73 3.51 -17.06
CA LEU A 509 14.75 4.55 -16.97
C LEU A 509 14.24 5.90 -17.50
N ALA A 510 13.57 5.91 -18.65
CA ALA A 510 12.97 7.13 -19.21
C ALA A 510 11.90 7.71 -18.27
N ILE A 511 11.06 6.85 -17.67
CA ILE A 511 10.10 7.25 -16.62
C ILE A 511 10.85 7.83 -15.41
N GLY A 512 11.93 7.20 -14.95
CA GLY A 512 12.75 7.70 -13.85
C GLY A 512 13.30 9.11 -14.11
N ALA A 513 13.80 9.36 -15.32
CA ALA A 513 14.33 10.66 -15.71
C ALA A 513 13.22 11.74 -15.70
N PHE A 514 12.04 11.39 -16.21
CA PHE A 514 10.86 12.25 -16.15
C PHE A 514 10.43 12.56 -14.70
N LEU A 515 10.44 11.56 -13.80
CA LEU A 515 10.08 11.73 -12.39
C LEU A 515 11.04 12.67 -11.64
N ILE A 516 12.34 12.62 -11.92
CA ILE A 516 13.31 13.58 -11.37
C ILE A 516 13.03 14.98 -11.89
N ALA A 517 12.80 15.15 -13.20
CA ALA A 517 12.48 16.45 -13.78
C ALA A 517 11.18 17.03 -13.18
N ALA A 518 10.13 16.23 -13.06
CA ALA A 518 8.89 16.61 -12.41
C ALA A 518 9.10 17.00 -10.93
N SER A 519 9.96 16.28 -10.21
CA SER A 519 10.32 16.60 -8.82
C SER A 519 10.99 17.97 -8.70
N MET A 520 11.87 18.33 -9.64
CA MET A 520 12.50 19.65 -9.68
C MET A 520 11.46 20.76 -9.88
N VAL A 521 10.50 20.56 -10.78
CA VAL A 521 9.41 21.52 -11.02
C VAL A 521 8.54 21.69 -9.78
N ILE A 522 8.12 20.59 -9.15
CA ILE A 522 7.32 20.62 -7.91
C ILE A 522 8.07 21.39 -6.82
N LYS A 523 9.36 21.11 -6.62
CA LYS A 523 10.16 21.78 -5.60
C LYS A 523 10.34 23.28 -5.88
N ASN A 524 10.59 23.65 -7.14
CA ASN A 524 10.69 25.05 -7.54
C ASN A 524 9.38 25.82 -7.35
N SER A 525 8.23 25.20 -7.64
CA SER A 525 6.93 25.82 -7.42
C SER A 525 6.67 26.10 -5.93
N ARG A 526 7.13 25.21 -5.02
CA ARG A 526 7.02 25.40 -3.57
C ARG A 526 7.86 26.55 -3.06
N ILE A 527 9.09 26.66 -3.57
CA ILE A 527 10.00 27.75 -3.20
C ILE A 527 9.40 29.11 -3.57
N ARG A 528 8.59 29.19 -4.64
CA ARG A 528 7.91 30.44 -5.04
C ARG A 528 6.66 30.76 -4.22
N SER A 529 6.11 29.79 -3.49
CA SER A 529 4.92 29.98 -2.64
C SER A 529 5.24 30.40 -1.20
N TYR A 530 6.53 30.32 -0.82
CA TYR A 530 7.08 30.94 0.38
C TYR A 530 7.68 32.29 0.00
#